data_AF-A0A9P6A9Z3-F1
#
_entry.id   AF-A0A9P6A9Z3-F1
#
_cell.length_a   1.000
_cell.length_b   1.000
_cell.length_c   1.000
_cell.angle_alpha   90.00
_cell.angle_beta   90.00
_cell.angle_gamma   90.00
#
_symmetry.space_group_name_H-M   'P 1'
#
loop_
_entity.id
_entity.type
_entity.pdbx_description
1 polymer ?
#
loop_
_entity_poly.entity_id
_entity_poly.type
_entity_poly.pdbx_seq_one_letter_code
_entity_poly.pdbx_strand_id
1 'polypeptide(L)'
;MHLSERPEKSELVERNILQAGRAPTLDIHKLEKQLNERPGKNELVERNILKDDKGIAPSLIAAREALERSQLEDKLDHALQSRPKPEELVKEGILQRNPSEISSKIIVPTDIMYTADEVPV
;
A
#
# COMPACT_ATOMS: atom_id res chain seq x y z
N MET A 1 17.64 -28.92 -54.32
CA MET A 1 17.42 -27.47 -54.12
C MET A 1 16.60 -27.31 -52.84
N HIS A 2 17.04 -26.51 -51.85
CA HIS A 2 16.41 -26.39 -50.52
C HIS A 2 15.52 -25.13 -50.36
N LEU A 3 15.02 -24.58 -51.46
CA LEU A 3 14.25 -23.33 -51.44
C LEU A 3 12.83 -23.49 -50.88
N SER A 4 12.31 -24.72 -50.80
CA SER A 4 10.97 -25.02 -50.28
C SER A 4 10.85 -24.86 -48.76
N GLU A 5 11.96 -24.96 -48.03
CA GLU A 5 12.02 -24.82 -46.57
C GLU A 5 12.59 -23.47 -46.14
N ARG A 6 12.72 -22.53 -47.08
CA ARG A 6 13.28 -21.22 -46.77
C ARG A 6 12.31 -20.47 -45.84
N PRO A 7 12.79 -19.98 -44.68
CA PRO A 7 11.97 -19.18 -43.79
C PRO A 7 11.60 -17.84 -44.42
N GLU A 8 10.42 -17.34 -44.04
CA GLU A 8 9.89 -16.09 -44.56
C GLU A 8 10.69 -14.88 -44.04
N LYS A 9 10.67 -13.78 -44.80
CA LYS A 9 11.43 -12.58 -44.43
C LYS A 9 11.01 -12.03 -43.06
N SER A 10 9.71 -12.10 -42.74
CA SER A 10 9.17 -11.69 -41.44
C SER A 10 9.74 -12.54 -40.30
N GLU A 11 9.81 -13.86 -40.47
CA GLU A 11 10.36 -14.77 -39.46
C GLU A 11 11.84 -14.49 -39.21
N LEU A 12 12.59 -14.19 -40.27
CA LEU A 12 13.99 -13.80 -40.15
C LEU A 12 14.15 -12.45 -39.43
N VAL A 13 13.19 -11.52 -39.59
CA VAL A 13 13.15 -10.27 -38.83
C VAL A 13 12.82 -10.51 -37.36
N GLU A 14 11.81 -11.33 -37.08
CA GLU A 14 11.41 -11.67 -35.70
C GLU A 14 12.53 -12.37 -34.94
N ARG A 15 13.29 -13.22 -35.63
CA ARG A 15 14.49 -13.86 -35.10
C ARG A 15 15.71 -12.93 -35.04
N ASN A 16 15.55 -11.64 -35.36
CA ASN A 16 16.61 -10.63 -35.44
C ASN A 16 17.78 -11.03 -36.37
N ILE A 17 17.54 -11.89 -37.35
CA ILE A 17 18.52 -12.31 -38.36
C ILE A 17 18.57 -11.28 -39.50
N LEU A 18 17.40 -10.72 -39.88
CA LEU A 18 17.28 -9.62 -40.83
C LEU A 18 16.73 -8.38 -40.13
N GLN A 19 17.13 -7.20 -40.58
CA GLN A 19 16.59 -5.95 -40.04
C GLN A 19 15.33 -5.55 -40.80
N ALA A 20 14.21 -5.37 -40.10
CA ALA A 20 13.04 -4.70 -40.68
C ALA A 20 13.27 -3.19 -40.67
N GLY A 21 13.94 -2.68 -41.72
CA GLY A 21 14.14 -1.23 -41.86
C GLY A 21 15.05 -0.64 -40.79
N ARG A 22 14.84 0.64 -40.44
CA ARG A 22 15.72 1.47 -39.58
C ARG A 22 16.23 0.69 -38.36
N ALA A 23 17.53 0.77 -38.13
CA ALA A 23 18.19 0.10 -37.01
C ALA A 23 17.46 0.36 -35.69
N PRO A 24 17.43 -0.61 -34.76
CA PRO A 24 16.91 -0.37 -33.43
C PRO A 24 17.79 0.72 -32.79
N THR A 25 17.36 1.96 -32.94
CA THR A 25 17.91 3.06 -32.16
C THR A 25 17.43 2.78 -30.75
N LEU A 26 18.32 2.24 -29.91
CA LEU A 26 18.16 2.33 -28.47
C LEU A 26 17.82 3.79 -28.19
N ASP A 27 16.63 4.04 -27.64
CA ASP A 27 16.17 5.39 -27.36
C ASP A 27 16.89 5.86 -26.09
N ILE A 28 18.16 6.24 -26.28
CA ILE A 28 19.11 6.57 -25.19
C ILE A 28 18.51 7.67 -24.32
N HIS A 29 17.87 8.68 -24.94
CA HIS A 29 17.21 9.78 -24.23
C HIS A 29 16.08 9.31 -23.31
N LYS A 30 15.28 8.31 -23.73
CA LYS A 30 14.23 7.74 -22.89
C LYS A 30 14.82 7.02 -21.67
N LEU A 31 15.89 6.24 -21.87
CA LEU A 31 16.56 5.52 -20.79
C LEU A 31 17.22 6.49 -19.80
N GLU A 32 17.94 7.50 -20.30
CA GLU A 32 18.55 8.55 -19.48
C GLU A 32 17.52 9.25 -18.59
N LYS A 33 16.36 9.61 -19.16
CA LYS A 33 15.26 10.19 -18.39
C LYS A 33 14.78 9.26 -17.27
N GLN A 34 14.57 7.98 -17.56
CA GLN A 34 14.10 7.00 -16.57
C GLN A 34 15.12 6.74 -15.45
N LEU A 35 16.42 6.79 -15.77
CA LEU A 35 17.48 6.65 -14.77
C LEU A 35 17.56 7.88 -13.85
N ASN A 36 17.36 9.07 -14.39
CA ASN A 36 17.33 10.31 -13.61
C ASN A 36 16.11 10.38 -12.67
N GLU A 37 14.97 9.83 -13.10
CA GLU A 37 13.72 9.79 -12.33
C GLU A 37 13.60 8.52 -11.45
N ARG A 38 14.65 7.71 -11.33
CA ARG A 38 14.60 6.42 -10.63
C ARG A 38 14.30 6.60 -9.13
N PRO A 39 13.19 6.05 -8.61
CA PRO A 39 12.87 6.10 -7.19
C PRO A 39 13.93 5.42 -6.32
N GLY A 40 14.12 5.94 -5.10
CA GLY A 40 14.98 5.33 -4.11
C GLY A 40 14.38 4.04 -3.52
N LYS A 41 15.21 3.18 -2.92
CA LYS A 41 14.74 1.95 -2.25
C LYS A 41 13.67 2.25 -1.18
N ASN A 42 13.92 3.24 -0.32
CA ASN A 42 13.02 3.59 0.78
C ASN A 42 11.64 4.05 0.27
N GLU A 43 11.61 4.85 -0.81
CA GLU A 43 10.39 5.31 -1.45
C GLU A 43 9.55 4.14 -1.99
N LEU A 44 10.19 3.10 -2.54
CA LEU A 44 9.50 1.88 -2.97
C LEU A 44 8.95 1.08 -1.79
N VAL A 45 9.63 1.09 -0.64
CA VAL A 45 9.14 0.45 0.60
C VAL A 45 7.96 1.20 1.18
N GLU A 46 8.03 2.53 1.25
CA GLU A 46 6.93 3.39 1.72
C GLU A 46 5.67 3.24 0.85
N ARG A 47 5.85 3.09 -0.47
CA ARG A 47 4.76 2.82 -1.40
C ARG A 47 4.28 1.36 -1.40
N ASN A 48 4.80 0.50 -0.53
CA ASN A 48 4.50 -0.94 -0.47
C ASN A 48 4.76 -1.69 -1.78
N ILE A 49 5.65 -1.17 -2.65
CA ILE A 49 6.07 -1.83 -3.89
C ILE A 49 7.17 -2.84 -3.58
N LEU A 50 8.18 -2.42 -2.83
CA LEU A 50 9.24 -3.29 -2.34
C LEU A 50 8.96 -3.64 -0.88
N LYS A 51 9.17 -4.90 -0.53
CA LYS A 51 9.05 -5.36 0.84
C LYS A 51 10.31 -5.01 1.60
N ASP A 52 10.18 -4.51 2.81
CA ASP A 52 11.33 -4.21 3.65
C ASP A 52 12.14 -5.51 3.87
N ASP A 53 13.38 -5.48 3.39
CA ASP A 53 14.27 -6.63 3.42
C ASP A 53 14.96 -6.75 4.78
N LYS A 54 15.06 -5.68 5.59
CA LYS A 54 15.72 -5.68 6.92
C LYS A 54 17.05 -6.48 6.96
N GLY A 55 17.80 -6.49 5.86
CA GLY A 55 19.06 -7.25 5.73
C GLY A 55 18.92 -8.74 5.36
N ILE A 56 17.73 -9.20 4.99
CA ILE A 56 17.42 -10.57 4.57
C ILE A 56 17.68 -10.73 3.06
N ALA A 57 18.14 -11.93 2.67
CA ALA A 57 18.38 -12.24 1.27
C ALA A 57 17.09 -12.13 0.42
N PRO A 58 17.17 -11.63 -0.83
CA PRO A 58 16.00 -11.44 -1.69
C PRO A 58 15.15 -12.70 -1.91
N SER A 59 15.78 -13.88 -1.95
CA SER A 59 15.11 -15.17 -2.12
C SER A 59 14.23 -15.58 -0.93
N LEU A 60 14.50 -15.05 0.26
CA LEU A 60 13.79 -15.43 1.50
C LEU A 60 12.64 -14.48 1.85
N ILE A 61 12.58 -13.31 1.23
CA ILE A 61 11.58 -12.28 1.53
C ILE A 61 10.15 -12.83 1.37
N ALA A 62 9.89 -13.53 0.27
CA ALA A 62 8.56 -14.10 0.00
C ALA A 62 8.14 -15.13 1.06
N ALA A 63 9.06 -16.01 1.48
CA ALA A 63 8.78 -17.00 2.51
C ALA A 63 8.55 -16.36 3.88
N ARG A 64 9.33 -15.33 4.23
CA ARG A 64 9.14 -14.54 5.45
C ARG A 64 7.75 -13.90 5.47
N GLU A 65 7.35 -13.23 4.41
CA GLU A 65 6.05 -12.56 4.36
C GLU A 65 4.88 -13.53 4.47
N ALA A 66 4.97 -14.69 3.81
CA ALA A 66 3.95 -15.73 3.92
C ALA A 66 3.82 -16.22 5.37
N LEU A 67 4.95 -16.42 6.06
CA LEU A 67 4.96 -16.81 7.47
C LEU A 67 4.39 -15.70 8.38
N GLU A 68 4.82 -14.46 8.20
CA GLU A 68 4.33 -13.31 8.99
C GLU A 68 2.82 -13.14 8.83
N ARG A 69 2.31 -13.30 7.61
CA ARG A 69 0.87 -13.26 7.33
C ARG A 69 0.13 -14.39 8.04
N SER A 70 0.59 -15.63 7.93
CA SER A 70 -0.03 -16.77 8.61
C SER A 70 -0.07 -16.57 10.13
N GLN A 71 1.04 -16.11 10.72
CA GLN A 71 1.09 -15.83 12.16
C GLN A 71 0.14 -14.71 12.57
N LEU A 72 -0.05 -13.70 11.72
CA LEU A 72 -0.98 -12.61 11.98
C LEU A 72 -2.43 -13.08 11.88
N GLU A 73 -2.75 -13.92 10.89
CA GLU A 73 -4.05 -14.55 10.73
C GLU A 73 -4.40 -15.39 11.98
N ASP A 74 -3.50 -16.26 12.43
CA ASP A 74 -3.72 -17.08 13.64
C ASP A 74 -3.94 -16.22 14.90
N LYS A 75 -3.13 -15.16 15.08
CA LYS A 75 -3.27 -14.22 16.21
C LYS A 75 -4.59 -13.47 16.16
N LEU A 76 -5.00 -13.04 14.98
CA LEU A 76 -6.25 -12.32 14.79
C LEU A 76 -7.44 -13.24 15.08
N ASP A 77 -7.42 -14.46 14.58
CA ASP A 77 -8.47 -15.45 14.82
C ASP A 77 -8.65 -15.73 16.31
N HIS A 78 -7.55 -15.90 17.05
CA HIS A 78 -7.61 -16.08 18.50
C HIS A 78 -8.22 -14.86 19.21
N ALA A 79 -7.80 -13.64 18.84
CA ALA A 79 -8.33 -12.42 19.42
C ALA A 79 -9.82 -12.20 19.11
N LEU A 80 -10.28 -12.63 17.93
CA LEU A 80 -11.68 -12.57 17.53
C LEU A 80 -12.54 -13.60 18.28
N GLN A 81 -12.00 -14.78 18.58
CA GLN A 81 -12.69 -15.79 19.39
C GLN A 81 -12.94 -15.29 20.82
N SER A 82 -11.98 -14.56 21.40
CA SER A 82 -12.11 -13.96 22.74
C SER A 82 -12.77 -12.57 22.71
N ARG A 83 -13.46 -12.19 21.63
CA ARG A 83 -14.05 -10.86 21.50
C ARG A 83 -15.14 -10.65 22.56
N PRO A 84 -15.00 -9.67 23.47
CA PRO A 84 -15.97 -9.44 24.53
C PRO A 84 -17.31 -8.99 23.96
N LYS A 85 -18.39 -9.39 24.64
CA LYS A 85 -19.75 -8.98 24.25
C LYS A 85 -19.98 -7.51 24.57
N PRO A 86 -20.90 -6.82 23.86
CA PRO A 86 -21.25 -5.44 24.16
C PRO A 86 -21.68 -5.23 25.61
N GLU A 87 -22.37 -6.21 26.21
CA GLU A 87 -22.82 -6.20 27.60
C GLU A 87 -21.66 -6.13 28.60
N GLU A 88 -20.59 -6.89 28.32
CA GLU A 88 -19.36 -6.88 29.13
C GLU A 88 -18.68 -5.51 29.03
N LEU A 89 -18.63 -4.93 27.83
CA LEU A 89 -18.08 -3.59 27.62
C LEU A 89 -18.89 -2.50 28.34
N VAL A 90 -20.21 -2.67 28.50
CA VAL A 90 -21.05 -1.76 29.31
C VAL A 90 -20.74 -1.90 30.79
N LYS A 91 -20.55 -3.13 31.27
CA LYS A 91 -20.19 -3.40 32.67
C LYS A 91 -18.82 -2.81 33.04
N GLU A 92 -17.85 -2.93 32.15
CA GLU A 92 -16.51 -2.34 32.30
C GLU A 92 -16.49 -0.80 32.08
N GLY A 93 -17.65 -0.19 31.79
CA GLY A 93 -17.78 1.26 31.61
C GLY A 93 -17.18 1.81 30.31
N ILE A 94 -16.74 0.93 29.40
CA ILE A 94 -16.14 1.29 28.10
C ILE A 94 -17.25 1.70 27.11
N LEU A 95 -18.36 0.97 27.10
CA LEU A 95 -19.52 1.24 26.24
C LEU A 95 -20.68 1.83 27.06
N GLN A 96 -21.32 2.89 26.59
CA GLN A 96 -22.54 3.41 27.25
C GLN A 96 -23.79 2.74 26.69
N ARG A 97 -24.77 2.45 27.55
CA ARG A 97 -26.02 1.77 27.17
C ARG A 97 -26.86 2.56 26.18
N ASN A 98 -26.77 3.90 26.22
CA ASN A 98 -27.54 4.80 25.38
C ASN A 98 -26.59 5.70 24.56
N PRO A 99 -26.60 5.62 23.22
CA PRO A 99 -25.75 6.48 22.39
C PRO A 99 -26.13 7.97 22.49
N SER A 100 -27.37 8.28 22.87
CA SER A 100 -27.87 9.66 23.02
C SER A 100 -27.29 10.42 24.23
N GLU A 101 -26.75 9.72 25.24
CA GLU A 101 -26.11 10.33 26.42
C GLU A 101 -24.67 10.81 26.16
N ILE A 102 -24.07 10.40 25.03
CA ILE A 102 -22.71 10.80 24.64
C ILE A 102 -22.69 12.29 24.28
N SER A 103 -23.76 12.79 23.66
CA SER A 103 -23.88 14.19 23.24
C SER A 103 -23.96 15.18 24.41
N SER A 104 -24.38 14.75 25.60
CA SER A 104 -24.54 15.63 26.77
C SER A 104 -23.32 15.63 27.71
N LYS A 105 -22.42 14.64 27.59
CA LYS A 105 -21.17 14.57 28.37
C LYS A 105 -19.97 15.20 27.65
N ILE A 106 -20.04 15.36 26.33
CA ILE A 106 -19.08 16.19 25.60
C ILE A 106 -19.44 17.64 25.93
N ILE A 107 -18.61 18.28 26.77
CA ILE A 107 -18.67 19.72 27.03
C ILE A 107 -18.42 20.41 25.69
N VAL A 108 -19.49 20.81 25.02
CA VAL A 108 -19.44 21.70 23.86
C VAL A 108 -19.06 23.10 24.37
N PRO A 109 -18.06 23.80 23.79
CA PRO A 109 -17.61 25.12 24.25
C PRO A 109 -18.64 26.26 24.17
N THR A 110 -19.91 25.97 23.87
CA THR A 110 -20.97 26.95 23.63
C THR A 110 -21.51 27.64 24.89
N ASP A 111 -21.09 27.25 26.09
CA ASP A 111 -21.50 27.92 27.35
C ASP A 111 -20.62 29.12 27.72
N ILE A 112 -19.64 29.53 26.89
CA ILE A 112 -19.12 30.90 26.96
C ILE A 112 -20.16 31.82 26.32
N MET A 113 -21.28 31.97 27.04
CA MET A 113 -22.26 33.02 26.81
C MET A 113 -21.52 34.35 26.83
N TYR A 114 -21.79 35.16 25.81
CA TYR A 114 -21.46 36.58 25.73
C TYR A 114 -21.81 37.26 27.06
N THR A 115 -20.83 37.46 27.94
CA THR A 115 -20.96 38.36 29.07
C THR A 115 -20.88 39.75 28.48
N ALA A 116 -22.05 40.32 28.22
CA ALA A 116 -22.22 41.75 28.03
C ALA A 116 -21.76 42.44 29.32
N ASP A 117 -20.46 42.70 29.43
CA ASP A 117 -19.94 43.65 30.39
C ASP A 117 -20.26 45.06 29.91
N GLU A 118 -20.82 45.80 30.85
CA GLU A 118 -21.23 47.19 30.79
C GLU A 118 -20.13 48.06 30.17
N VAL A 119 -20.52 48.91 29.21
CA VAL A 119 -19.71 50.07 28.81
C VAL A 119 -19.94 51.14 29.88
N PRO A 120 -18.93 51.54 30.69
CA PRO A 120 -19.10 52.68 31.56
C PRO A 120 -18.88 53.98 30.76
N VAL A 121 -19.95 54.78 30.75
CA VAL A 121 -20.08 56.25 30.54
C VAL A 121 -19.26 56.91 29.44
#